data_AF-A0A2J8N3N0-F1
#
_entry.id   AF-A0A2J8N3N0-F1
#
_cell.length_a   1.000
_cell.length_b   1.000
_cell.length_c   1.000
_cell.angle_alpha   90.00
_cell.angle_beta   90.00
_cell.angle_gamma   90.00
#
_symmetry.space_group_name_H-M   'P 1'
#
loop_
_entity.id
_entity.type
_entity.pdbx_description
1 polymer ?
#
loop_
_entity_poly.entity_id
_entity_poly.type
_entity_poly.pdbx_seq_one_letter_code
_entity_poly.pdbx_strand_id
1 'polypeptide(L)'
;MPAIMTMLADHAARQLLDFSQKLDINLLDNVVNCLYHGEGAQQRMAQEVLTHLKEHPDAWTRVDTILEFSQNMNTKYYGLQILENVIKTRWKILP
;
A
#
# COMPACT_ATOMS: atom_id res chain seq x y z
N MET A 1 0.95 -21.16 -15.81
CA MET A 1 2.16 -20.82 -15.01
C MET A 1 1.80 -19.82 -13.89
N PRO A 2 1.08 -20.21 -12.83
CA PRO A 2 0.62 -19.28 -11.79
C PRO A 2 1.58 -19.10 -10.59
N ALA A 3 2.45 -20.08 -10.30
CA ALA A 3 3.24 -20.08 -9.06
C ALA A 3 4.31 -18.98 -8.97
N ILE A 4 4.93 -18.58 -10.09
CA ILE A 4 5.98 -17.56 -10.11
C ILE A 4 5.41 -16.15 -9.87
N MET A 5 4.19 -15.89 -10.34
CA MET A 5 3.51 -14.60 -10.16
C MET A 5 3.02 -14.41 -8.71
N THR A 6 2.59 -15.50 -8.05
CA THR A 6 2.20 -15.48 -6.64
C THR A 6 3.38 -15.20 -5.71
N MET A 7 4.57 -15.72 -6.02
CA MET A 7 5.78 -15.42 -5.24
C MET A 7 6.23 -13.96 -5.37
N LEU A 8 6.01 -13.34 -6.53
CA LEU A 8 6.23 -11.90 -6.72
C LEU A 8 5.30 -11.06 -5.83
N ALA A 9 4.03 -11.47 -5.65
CA ALA A 9 3.08 -10.76 -4.79
C ALA A 9 3.45 -10.86 -3.29
N ASP A 10 3.93 -12.01 -2.81
CA ASP A 10 4.44 -12.15 -1.43
C ASP A 10 5.69 -11.29 -1.19
N HIS A 11 6.62 -11.30 -2.15
CA HIS A 11 7.83 -10.49 -2.01
C HIS A 11 7.49 -9.00 -2.08
N ALA A 12 6.52 -8.62 -2.92
CA ALA A 12 6.01 -7.28 -3.01
C ALA A 12 5.37 -6.82 -1.69
N ALA A 13 4.52 -7.68 -1.10
CA ALA A 13 3.92 -7.45 0.21
C ALA A 13 4.98 -7.11 1.26
N ARG A 14 6.01 -7.94 1.34
CA ARG A 14 7.09 -7.79 2.31
C ARG A 14 7.86 -6.49 2.12
N GLN A 15 8.16 -6.10 0.89
CA GLN A 15 8.85 -4.83 0.62
C GLN A 15 7.99 -3.61 0.92
N LEU A 16 6.69 -3.65 0.60
CA LEU A 16 5.78 -2.54 0.90
C LEU A 16 5.60 -2.36 2.42
N LEU A 17 5.52 -3.47 3.14
CA LEU A 17 5.43 -3.53 4.60
C LEU A 17 6.79 -3.37 5.30
N ASP A 18 7.90 -3.27 4.56
CA ASP A 18 9.20 -2.99 5.14
C ASP A 18 9.36 -1.47 5.32
N PHE A 19 9.22 -1.03 6.58
CA PHE A 19 9.33 0.37 6.95
C PHE A 19 10.77 0.88 7.04
N SER A 20 11.76 -0.03 6.99
CA SER A 20 13.19 0.29 7.06
C SER A 20 13.76 0.71 5.71
N GLN A 21 13.11 0.36 4.59
CA GLN A 21 13.55 0.71 3.24
C GLN A 21 12.65 1.75 2.58
N LYS A 22 13.14 2.35 1.49
CA LYS A 22 12.36 3.32 0.71
C LYS A 22 11.14 2.61 0.10
N LEU A 23 9.96 3.25 0.15
CA LEU A 23 8.75 2.69 -0.44
C LEU A 23 8.86 2.66 -1.97
N ASP A 24 8.75 1.46 -2.54
CA ASP A 24 8.65 1.27 -4.00
C ASP A 24 7.26 1.64 -4.51
N ILE A 25 7.15 2.84 -5.06
CA ILE A 25 5.87 3.38 -5.52
C ILE A 25 5.32 2.62 -6.72
N ASN A 26 6.18 2.19 -7.65
CA ASN A 26 5.77 1.36 -8.79
C ASN A 26 5.19 0.02 -8.32
N LEU A 27 5.74 -0.55 -7.25
CA LEU A 27 5.27 -1.79 -6.67
C LEU A 27 3.92 -1.60 -5.98
N LEU A 28 3.77 -0.53 -5.19
CA LEU A 28 2.50 -0.17 -4.57
C LEU A 28 1.42 0.02 -5.64
N ASP A 29 1.79 0.69 -6.74
CA ASP A 29 0.89 0.90 -7.87
C ASP A 29 0.39 -0.41 -8.46
N ASN A 30 1.28 -1.36 -8.67
CA ASN A 30 0.93 -2.69 -9.17
C ASN A 30 0.03 -3.45 -8.18
N VAL A 31 0.25 -3.32 -6.87
CA VAL A 31 -0.58 -3.96 -5.85
C VAL A 31 -1.96 -3.33 -5.79
N VAL A 32 -2.05 -2.00 -5.80
CA VAL A 32 -3.34 -1.29 -5.89
C VAL A 32 -4.04 -1.68 -7.19
N ASN A 33 -3.32 -1.74 -8.31
CA ASN A 33 -3.89 -2.16 -9.58
C ASN A 33 -4.41 -3.61 -9.52
N CYS A 34 -3.70 -4.52 -8.86
CA CYS A 34 -4.17 -5.89 -8.58
C CYS A 34 -5.38 -5.92 -7.63
N LEU A 35 -5.55 -4.96 -6.73
CA LEU A 35 -6.75 -4.86 -5.92
C LEU A 35 -7.98 -4.53 -6.77
N TYR A 36 -7.83 -3.63 -7.74
CA TYR A 36 -8.94 -3.15 -8.58
C TYR A 36 -9.19 -4.03 -9.83
N HIS A 37 -8.15 -4.62 -10.42
CA HIS A 37 -8.21 -5.40 -11.66
C HIS A 37 -7.82 -6.86 -11.49
N GLY A 38 -7.27 -7.26 -10.33
CA GLY A 38 -6.94 -8.66 -10.07
C GLY A 38 -8.18 -9.46 -9.68
N GLU A 39 -8.08 -10.78 -9.78
CA GLU A 39 -9.18 -11.70 -9.50
C GLU A 39 -8.76 -12.81 -8.53
N GLY A 40 -9.68 -13.24 -7.68
CA GLY A 40 -9.50 -14.38 -6.77
C GLY A 40 -8.37 -14.16 -5.75
N ALA A 41 -7.30 -14.95 -5.87
CA ALA A 41 -6.20 -14.96 -4.89
C ALA A 41 -5.35 -13.68 -4.92
N GLN A 42 -5.15 -13.07 -6.10
CA GLN A 42 -4.33 -11.85 -6.22
C GLN A 42 -5.00 -10.65 -5.56
N GLN A 43 -6.29 -10.47 -5.80
CA GLN A 43 -7.06 -9.40 -5.18
C GLN A 43 -7.04 -9.54 -3.64
N ARG A 44 -7.18 -10.78 -3.14
CA ARG A 44 -7.18 -11.08 -1.71
C ARG A 44 -5.84 -10.74 -1.07
N MET A 45 -4.73 -11.18 -1.68
CA MET A 45 -3.38 -10.82 -1.23
C MET A 45 -3.16 -9.30 -1.26
N ALA A 46 -3.50 -8.63 -2.37
CA ALA A 46 -3.35 -7.18 -2.47
C ALA A 46 -4.15 -6.45 -1.37
N GLN A 47 -5.36 -6.91 -1.08
CA GLN A 47 -6.18 -6.37 0.00
C GLN A 47 -5.54 -6.55 1.36
N GLU A 48 -4.99 -7.72 1.67
CA GLU A 48 -4.28 -7.97 2.93
C GLU A 48 -3.07 -7.03 3.07
N VAL A 49 -2.23 -6.92 2.04
CA VAL A 49 -1.06 -6.03 2.04
C VAL A 49 -1.45 -4.57 2.27
N LEU A 50 -2.45 -4.08 1.54
CA LEU A 50 -2.92 -2.69 1.66
C LEU A 50 -3.61 -2.46 3.01
N THR A 51 -4.23 -3.48 3.60
CA THR A 51 -4.81 -3.37 4.94
C THR A 51 -3.70 -3.26 5.98
N HIS A 52 -2.73 -4.17 5.95
CA HIS A 52 -1.57 -4.13 6.84
C HIS A 52 -0.77 -2.83 6.71
N LEU A 53 -0.55 -2.34 5.49
CA LEU A 53 0.14 -1.08 5.26
C LEU A 53 -0.65 0.08 5.89
N LYS A 54 -1.98 0.14 5.70
CA LYS A 54 -2.83 1.20 6.25
C LYS A 54 -2.92 1.17 7.78
N GLU A 55 -2.88 -0.01 8.39
CA GLU A 55 -2.94 -0.17 9.85
C GLU A 55 -1.60 0.12 10.54
N HIS A 56 -0.50 0.17 9.79
CA HIS A 56 0.82 0.45 10.34
C HIS A 56 0.90 1.87 10.92
N PRO A 57 1.46 2.06 12.13
CA PRO A 57 1.55 3.38 12.76
C PRO A 57 2.36 4.39 11.95
N ASP A 58 3.35 3.92 11.18
CA ASP A 58 4.20 4.77 10.32
C ASP A 58 3.69 4.88 8.87
N ALA A 59 2.52 4.32 8.55
CA ALA A 59 1.97 4.34 7.19
C ALA A 59 1.82 5.75 6.63
N TRP A 60 1.41 6.70 7.48
CA TRP A 60 1.20 8.10 7.09
C TRP A 60 2.48 8.78 6.62
N THR A 61 3.65 8.37 7.13
CA THR A 61 4.95 8.93 6.70
C THR A 61 5.25 8.65 5.24
N ARG A 62 4.67 7.58 4.69
CA ARG A 62 4.85 7.16 3.30
C ARG A 62 3.86 7.84 2.36
N VAL A 63 2.75 8.40 2.88
CA VAL A 63 1.70 9.03 2.05
C VAL A 63 2.27 10.18 1.23
N ASP A 64 3.17 10.97 1.80
CA ASP A 64 3.86 12.04 1.08
C ASP A 64 4.56 11.53 -0.19
N THR A 65 5.39 10.49 -0.03
CA THR A 65 6.05 9.81 -1.16
C THR A 65 5.05 9.21 -2.15
N ILE A 66 3.95 8.65 -1.66
CA ILE A 66 2.89 8.10 -2.54
C ILE A 66 2.28 9.20 -3.41
N LEU A 67 1.94 10.34 -2.81
CA LEU A 67 1.32 11.45 -3.54
C LEU A 67 2.29 12.12 -4.52
N GLU A 68 3.56 12.22 -4.15
CA GLU A 68 4.61 12.85 -4.95
C GLU A 68 4.99 11.99 -6.18
N PHE A 69 5.25 10.69 -5.97
CA PHE A 69 5.82 9.83 -7.01
C PHE A 69 4.79 8.97 -7.75
N SER A 70 3.61 8.68 -7.17
CA SER A 70 2.63 7.82 -7.85
C SER A 70 2.02 8.57 -9.04
N GLN A 71 1.81 7.85 -10.13
CA GLN A 71 1.10 8.34 -11.31
C GLN A 71 -0.36 7.85 -11.34
N ASN A 72 -0.74 6.90 -10.49
CA ASN A 72 -2.06 6.28 -10.52
C ASN A 72 -3.00 6.97 -9.52
N MET A 73 -4.18 7.37 -10.01
CA MET A 73 -5.18 8.03 -9.19
C MET A 73 -5.69 7.13 -8.06
N ASN A 74 -5.78 5.81 -8.28
CA ASN A 74 -6.23 4.86 -7.25
C ASN A 74 -5.22 4.80 -6.10
N THR A 75 -3.93 4.77 -6.42
CA THR A 75 -2.85 4.73 -5.43
C THR A 75 -2.79 6.04 -4.64
N LYS A 76 -2.97 7.19 -5.31
CA LYS A 76 -3.08 8.50 -4.63
C LYS A 76 -4.28 8.55 -3.69
N TYR A 77 -5.44 8.09 -4.15
CA TYR A 77 -6.65 8.05 -3.32
C TYR A 77 -6.44 7.17 -2.09
N TYR A 78 -5.81 6.01 -2.26
CA TYR A 78 -5.45 5.13 -1.15
C TYR A 78 -4.49 5.81 -0.15
N GLY A 79 -3.49 6.56 -0.61
CA GLY A 79 -2.62 7.37 0.25
C GLY A 79 -3.40 8.41 1.06
N LEU A 80 -4.33 9.13 0.43
CA LEU A 80 -5.22 10.07 1.12
C LEU A 80 -6.11 9.39 2.16
N GLN A 81 -6.60 8.18 1.90
CA GLN A 81 -7.38 7.41 2.87
C GLN A 81 -6.58 7.03 4.11
N ILE A 82 -5.27 6.71 3.96
CA ILE A 82 -4.38 6.49 5.11
C ILE A 82 -4.27 7.78 5.93
N LEU A 83 -4.01 8.91 5.28
CA LEU A 83 -3.88 10.20 5.95
C LEU A 83 -5.16 10.59 6.69
N GLU A 84 -6.33 10.45 6.04
CA GLU A 84 -7.62 10.72 6.66
C GLU A 84 -7.85 9.84 7.89
N ASN A 85 -7.51 8.54 7.81
CA ASN A 85 -7.65 7.63 8.93
C ASN A 85 -6.73 8.02 10.09
N VAL A 86 -5.48 8.39 9.81
CA VAL A 86 -4.52 8.85 10.83
C VAL A 86 -4.99 10.16 11.47
N ILE A 87 -5.54 11.09 10.69
CA ILE A 87 -6.18 12.30 11.23
C ILE A 87 -7.35 11.88 12.14
N LYS A 88 -8.30 11.07 11.67
CA LYS A 88 -9.46 10.67 12.48
C LYS A 88 -9.10 9.92 13.76
N THR A 89 -8.06 9.08 13.73
CA THR A 89 -7.71 8.18 14.85
C THR A 89 -6.59 8.70 15.75
N ARG A 90 -5.65 9.48 15.21
CA ARG A 90 -4.40 9.91 15.88
C ARG A 90 -4.15 11.42 15.84
N TRP A 91 -5.10 12.28 15.44
CA TRP A 91 -4.92 13.74 15.45
C TRP A 91 -4.49 14.34 16.79
N LYS A 92 -4.84 13.71 17.92
CA LYS A 92 -4.45 14.18 19.27
C LYS A 92 -3.02 13.81 19.71
N ILE A 93 -2.31 12.97 18.96
CA ILE A 93 -0.93 12.52 19.30
C ILE A 93 0.09 12.87 18.22
N LEU A 94 -0.28 13.68 17.23
CA LEU A 94 0.69 14.32 16.35
C LEU A 94 1.50 15.33 17.19
N PRO A 95 2.83 15.15 17.33
CA PRO A 95 3.69 16.10 18.04
C PRO A 95 3.77 17.45 17.32
#